data_AF-A0A428PPA9-F1
#
_entry.id   AF-A0A428PPA9-F1
#
_cell.length_a   1.000
_cell.length_b   1.000
_cell.length_c   1.000
_cell.angle_alpha   90.00
_cell.angle_beta   90.00
_cell.angle_gamma   90.00
#
_symmetry.space_group_name_H-M   'P 1'
#
loop_
_entity.id
_entity.type
_entity.pdbx_description
1 polymer ?
#
loop_
_entity_poly.entity_id
_entity_poly.type
_entity_poly.pdbx_seq_one_letter_code
_entity_poly.pdbx_strand_id
1 'polypeptide(L)'
;MSTDLFTFLNYMSGWTGGTDENIQSLIDEHNLFVSLGDFNSDAAIETEFNTLVDLATTVRDKTIAADALQISADAAAVASIWSFGLGMVAFATLETSATILRATISTQSKALNDKLTTVDTDIAKLIDPNVFRYIAAYKANNNIVAAKQAKGMDGQTCRSILLQFMAQIEMASGKLDVPTFKQYANSARMLFDSKEIKAVYDALDTLNMSPKSDDDLKNCIDSIKGFTFGGSTALTIVRYGSIAIMANRMKVATRRLAQHNEIAEFVGAETKTSVFKMMDCWGKFFAGIAVIASVADAVLQILDIVEVVEQTKKMVDELDGKIKTSYKDFFNGIKEAAKHYNEAITKKTG
;
A
#
# COMPACT_ATOMS: atom_id res chain seq x y z
N MET A 1 -17.30 -9.46 -0.59
CA MET A 1 -17.56 -9.64 0.85
C MET A 1 -17.04 -10.98 1.33
N SER A 2 -17.69 -12.10 1.00
CA SER A 2 -17.02 -13.42 0.97
C SER A 2 -15.84 -13.45 0.00
N THR A 3 -15.99 -12.80 -1.16
CA THR A 3 -14.95 -12.63 -2.18
C THR A 3 -13.68 -11.99 -1.63
N ASP A 4 -13.78 -11.13 -0.61
CA ASP A 4 -12.62 -10.47 -0.01
C ASP A 4 -11.83 -11.46 0.85
N LEU A 5 -12.52 -12.31 1.63
CA LEU A 5 -11.86 -13.38 2.41
C LEU A 5 -11.27 -14.43 1.48
N PHE A 6 -11.99 -14.78 0.42
CA PHE A 6 -11.48 -15.66 -0.63
C PHE A 6 -10.22 -15.09 -1.28
N THR A 7 -10.23 -13.81 -1.65
CA THR A 7 -9.09 -13.12 -2.26
C THR A 7 -7.90 -13.07 -1.30
N PHE A 8 -8.16 -12.74 -0.03
CA PHE A 8 -7.15 -12.76 1.04
C PHE A 8 -6.52 -14.15 1.17
N LEU A 9 -7.32 -15.20 1.34
CA LEU A 9 -6.83 -16.56 1.52
C LEU A 9 -6.09 -17.07 0.28
N ASN A 10 -6.61 -16.79 -0.92
CA ASN A 10 -5.96 -17.13 -2.18
C ASN A 10 -4.57 -16.50 -2.27
N TYR A 11 -4.49 -15.17 -2.07
CA TYR A 11 -3.24 -14.43 -2.14
C TYR A 11 -2.23 -14.92 -1.10
N MET A 12 -2.65 -15.12 0.15
CA MET A 12 -1.80 -15.61 1.23
C MET A 12 -1.33 -17.05 0.99
N SER A 13 -2.18 -17.91 0.42
CA SER A 13 -1.80 -19.27 0.04
C SER A 13 -0.71 -19.31 -1.04
N GLY A 14 -0.62 -18.28 -1.89
CA GLY A 14 0.43 -18.15 -2.92
C GLY A 14 1.84 -17.96 -2.35
N TRP A 15 1.95 -17.64 -1.06
CA TRP A 15 3.22 -17.47 -0.35
C TRP A 15 3.79 -18.77 0.23
N THR A 16 3.04 -19.88 0.20
CA THR A 16 3.55 -21.21 0.59
C THR A 16 4.81 -21.62 -0.18
N GLY A 17 4.86 -21.29 -1.48
CA GLY A 17 6.03 -21.47 -2.34
C GLY A 17 6.94 -20.23 -2.45
N GLY A 18 6.89 -19.29 -1.50
CA GLY A 18 7.84 -18.18 -1.42
C GLY A 18 9.24 -18.65 -1.00
N THR A 19 10.28 -18.05 -1.58
CA THR A 19 11.66 -18.29 -1.12
C THR A 19 11.88 -17.66 0.25
N ASP A 20 12.81 -18.22 1.02
CA ASP A 20 13.12 -17.72 2.36
C ASP A 20 13.68 -16.29 2.28
N GLU A 21 14.49 -16.00 1.28
CA GLU A 21 15.07 -14.68 1.04
C GLU A 21 13.98 -13.63 0.76
N ASN A 22 13.00 -13.97 -0.07
CA ASN A 22 11.92 -13.04 -0.40
C ASN A 22 11.04 -12.77 0.81
N ILE A 23 10.72 -13.80 1.59
CA ILE A 23 9.92 -13.65 2.81
C ILE A 23 10.70 -12.85 3.86
N GLN A 24 11.99 -13.12 4.05
CA GLN A 24 12.84 -12.37 4.96
C GLN A 24 12.92 -10.90 4.57
N SER A 25 13.08 -10.58 3.28
CA SER A 25 13.09 -9.20 2.78
C SER A 25 11.81 -8.43 3.12
N LEU A 26 10.65 -9.10 3.06
CA LEU A 26 9.35 -8.52 3.43
C LEU A 26 9.20 -8.32 4.93
N ILE A 27 9.72 -9.26 5.73
CA ILE A 27 9.76 -9.14 7.18
C ILE A 27 10.69 -7.99 7.60
N ASP A 28 11.83 -7.83 6.93
CA ASP A 28 12.77 -6.73 7.16
C ASP A 28 12.14 -5.37 6.82
N GLU A 29 11.40 -5.29 5.70
CA GLU A 29 10.57 -4.11 5.36
C GLU A 29 9.55 -3.81 6.45
N HIS A 30 8.83 -4.82 6.96
CA HIS A 30 7.87 -4.66 8.05
C HIS A 30 8.54 -4.16 9.32
N ASN A 31 9.69 -4.74 9.70
CA ASN A 31 10.45 -4.30 10.88
C ASN A 31 10.90 -2.83 10.75
N LEU A 32 11.29 -2.40 9.55
CA LEU A 32 11.60 -1.00 9.27
C LEU A 32 10.36 -0.12 9.46
N PHE A 33 9.21 -0.52 8.92
CA PHE A 33 7.93 0.18 9.09
C PHE A 33 7.57 0.37 10.58
N VAL A 34 7.67 -0.69 11.37
CA VAL A 34 7.41 -0.65 12.82
C VAL A 34 8.39 0.30 13.53
N SER A 35 9.63 0.41 13.05
CA SER A 35 10.66 1.26 13.64
C SER A 35 10.62 2.75 13.24
N LEU A 36 9.72 3.17 12.35
CA LEU A 36 9.73 4.54 11.79
C LEU A 36 9.56 5.65 12.82
N GLY A 37 8.89 5.38 13.94
CA GLY A 37 8.63 6.37 14.98
C GLY A 37 7.81 7.56 14.48
N ASP A 38 8.01 8.71 15.11
CA ASP A 38 7.43 9.99 14.69
C ASP A 38 8.44 10.76 13.83
N PHE A 39 7.98 11.40 12.76
CA PHE A 39 8.83 12.19 11.86
C PHE A 39 8.06 13.34 11.20
N ASN A 40 8.77 14.36 10.74
CA ASN A 40 8.18 15.45 9.98
C ASN A 40 8.65 15.38 8.52
N SER A 41 7.72 15.12 7.61
CA SER A 41 7.98 15.04 6.18
C SER A 41 7.77 16.36 5.43
N ASP A 42 7.00 17.29 5.99
CA ASP A 42 6.48 18.42 5.21
C ASP A 42 7.60 19.33 4.70
N ALA A 43 8.58 19.66 5.55
CA ALA A 43 9.72 20.50 5.13
C ALA A 43 10.61 19.82 4.08
N ALA A 44 10.82 18.50 4.19
CA ALA A 44 11.56 17.73 3.20
C ALA A 44 10.82 17.70 1.85
N ILE A 45 9.50 17.51 1.89
CA ILE A 45 8.64 17.53 0.71
C ILE A 45 8.65 18.92 0.07
N GLU A 46 8.51 20.00 0.84
CA GLU A 46 8.59 21.37 0.32
C GLU A 46 9.92 21.62 -0.40
N THR A 47 11.04 21.23 0.21
CA THR A 47 12.38 21.40 -0.36
C THR A 47 12.52 20.69 -1.71
N GLU A 48 12.07 19.44 -1.76
CA GLU A 48 12.19 18.58 -2.94
C GLU A 48 11.23 19.01 -4.06
N PHE A 49 10.00 19.38 -3.71
CA PHE A 49 9.02 19.84 -4.69
C PHE A 49 9.34 21.24 -5.23
N ASN A 50 9.93 22.14 -4.44
CA ASN A 50 10.40 23.42 -4.96
C ASN A 50 11.46 23.19 -6.05
N THR A 51 12.39 22.26 -5.83
CA THR A 51 13.39 21.88 -6.83
C THR A 51 12.75 21.29 -8.10
N LEU A 52 11.73 20.43 -7.95
CA LEU A 52 11.00 19.86 -9.07
C LEU A 52 10.21 20.89 -9.87
N VAL A 53 9.53 21.81 -9.18
CA VAL A 53 8.77 22.91 -9.80
C VAL A 53 9.70 23.85 -10.54
N ASP A 54 10.88 24.17 -9.99
CA ASP A 54 11.88 25.00 -10.66
C ASP A 54 12.42 24.34 -11.95
N LEU A 55 12.72 23.04 -11.89
CA LEU A 55 13.17 22.26 -13.04
C LEU A 55 12.06 22.17 -14.11
N ALA A 56 10.81 21.86 -13.70
CA ALA A 56 9.66 21.79 -14.59
C ALA A 56 9.35 23.16 -15.23
N THR A 57 9.44 24.24 -14.46
CA THR A 57 9.29 25.61 -14.95
C THR A 57 10.36 25.95 -15.98
N THR A 58 11.62 25.56 -15.72
CA THR A 58 12.72 25.75 -16.67
C THR A 58 12.49 24.97 -17.96
N VAL A 59 11.97 23.75 -17.90
CA VAL A 59 11.61 22.94 -19.08
C VAL A 59 10.46 23.59 -19.85
N ARG A 60 9.40 24.04 -19.15
CA ARG A 60 8.27 24.76 -19.75
C ARG A 60 8.73 26.02 -20.48
N ASP A 61 9.50 26.88 -19.83
CA ASP A 61 9.92 28.17 -20.38
C ASP A 61 10.82 27.98 -21.60
N LYS A 62 11.70 26.97 -21.58
CA LYS A 62 12.51 26.60 -22.74
C LYS A 62 11.69 25.98 -23.87
N THR A 63 10.64 25.24 -23.55
CA THR A 63 9.71 24.67 -24.54
C THR A 63 8.93 25.80 -25.22
N ILE A 64 8.39 26.75 -24.47
CA ILE A 64 7.72 27.97 -25.00
C ILE A 64 8.69 28.81 -25.86
N ALA A 65 9.96 28.90 -25.46
CA ALA A 65 10.97 29.61 -26.26
C ALA A 65 11.34 28.84 -27.54
N ALA A 66 11.37 27.51 -27.51
CA ALA A 66 11.63 26.64 -28.66
C ALA A 66 10.44 26.57 -29.65
N ASP A 67 9.23 26.80 -29.16
CA ASP A 67 7.97 27.00 -29.90
C ASP A 67 8.06 28.07 -31.00
N ALA A 68 9.10 28.93 -30.96
CA ALA A 68 9.39 29.85 -32.04
C ALA A 68 10.00 29.21 -33.31
N LEU A 69 10.54 27.96 -33.27
CA LEU A 69 11.36 27.46 -34.40
C LEU A 69 11.30 25.96 -34.81
N GLN A 70 10.84 24.94 -34.06
CA GLN A 70 10.84 23.53 -34.59
C GLN A 70 10.10 22.49 -33.70
N ILE A 71 8.86 22.11 -34.01
CA ILE A 71 7.94 21.47 -33.02
C ILE A 71 7.83 19.92 -33.03
N SER A 72 8.18 19.17 -34.07
CA SER A 72 7.73 17.75 -34.11
C SER A 72 8.57 16.72 -33.31
N ALA A 73 9.83 17.00 -33.02
CA ALA A 73 10.74 15.99 -32.46
C ALA A 73 10.96 16.11 -30.94
N ASP A 74 10.72 17.29 -30.35
CA ASP A 74 10.85 17.50 -28.89
C ASP A 74 9.60 17.03 -28.13
N ALA A 75 8.43 16.92 -28.78
CA ALA A 75 7.18 16.46 -28.18
C ALA A 75 7.25 15.02 -27.63
N ALA A 76 7.85 14.11 -28.40
CA ALA A 76 8.04 12.73 -27.98
C ALA A 76 9.10 12.59 -26.88
N ALA A 77 10.14 13.41 -26.91
CA ALA A 77 11.16 13.47 -25.87
C ALA A 77 10.56 13.99 -24.56
N VAL A 78 9.73 15.03 -24.60
CA VAL A 78 9.09 15.60 -23.40
C VAL A 78 8.13 14.61 -22.75
N ALA A 79 7.32 13.89 -23.52
CA ALA A 79 6.43 12.85 -23.00
C ALA A 79 7.19 11.66 -22.34
N SER A 80 8.41 11.34 -22.78
CA SER A 80 9.20 10.22 -22.24
C SER A 80 9.87 10.48 -20.87
N ILE A 81 9.81 11.71 -20.34
CA ILE A 81 10.51 12.21 -19.13
C ILE A 81 9.81 11.83 -17.82
N TRP A 82 8.58 11.31 -17.87
CA TRP A 82 7.71 11.39 -16.70
C TRP A 82 7.63 10.07 -15.92
N SER A 83 8.71 9.67 -15.25
CA SER A 83 8.74 8.48 -14.38
C SER A 83 8.80 8.85 -12.89
N PHE A 84 7.80 8.44 -12.09
CA PHE A 84 7.69 8.81 -10.67
C PHE A 84 8.10 7.67 -9.71
N GLY A 85 8.83 8.03 -8.65
CA GLY A 85 9.63 7.12 -7.81
C GLY A 85 8.93 6.04 -6.96
N LEU A 86 7.65 6.13 -6.59
CA LEU A 86 7.05 5.19 -5.60
C LEU A 86 6.50 3.85 -6.14
N GLY A 87 6.92 3.40 -7.32
CA GLY A 87 6.55 2.07 -7.83
C GLY A 87 5.57 2.09 -9.00
N MET A 88 5.85 2.96 -9.97
CA MET A 88 5.16 2.95 -11.25
C MET A 88 5.67 1.81 -12.15
N VAL A 89 5.24 0.58 -11.87
CA VAL A 89 5.36 -0.55 -12.84
C VAL A 89 4.74 -0.17 -14.20
N ALA A 90 3.78 0.77 -14.21
CA ALA A 90 3.18 1.35 -15.41
C ALA A 90 4.18 2.05 -16.37
N PHE A 91 5.42 2.32 -15.93
CA PHE A 91 6.40 3.08 -16.70
C PHE A 91 7.62 2.26 -17.14
N ALA A 92 7.75 1.00 -16.71
CA ALA A 92 8.79 0.11 -17.24
C ALA A 92 8.67 -0.08 -18.77
N THR A 93 7.45 0.01 -19.31
CA THR A 93 7.18 0.01 -20.76
C THR A 93 7.51 1.33 -21.47
N LEU A 94 7.59 2.45 -20.75
CA LEU A 94 7.91 3.77 -21.29
C LEU A 94 9.42 4.09 -21.27
N GLU A 95 10.18 3.45 -20.37
CA GLU A 95 11.66 3.52 -20.33
C GLU A 95 12.29 3.10 -21.68
N THR A 96 11.69 2.12 -22.36
CA THR A 96 12.11 1.65 -23.69
C THR A 96 11.87 2.65 -24.82
N SER A 97 11.05 3.68 -24.62
CA SER A 97 10.64 4.66 -25.64
C SER A 97 11.53 5.91 -25.69
N ALA A 98 12.36 6.15 -24.66
CA ALA A 98 13.06 7.40 -24.42
C ALA A 98 14.41 7.54 -25.18
N THR A 99 14.61 6.81 -26.27
CA THR A 99 15.82 6.98 -27.07
C THR A 99 15.54 8.01 -28.16
N ILE A 100 16.22 9.16 -28.06
CA ILE A 100 16.37 10.27 -29.03
C ILE A 100 15.57 11.55 -28.66
N LEU A 101 16.24 12.67 -28.25
CA LEU A 101 16.49 13.89 -29.06
C LEU A 101 17.04 15.13 -28.25
N ARG A 102 17.98 15.88 -28.87
CA ARG A 102 18.59 17.24 -28.65
C ARG A 102 19.09 17.75 -27.27
N ALA A 103 20.35 18.23 -27.28
CA ALA A 103 21.26 18.44 -26.14
C ALA A 103 20.84 19.38 -24.99
N THR A 104 20.09 20.48 -25.22
CA THR A 104 19.87 21.49 -24.16
C THR A 104 18.52 21.34 -23.43
N ILE A 105 17.45 20.99 -24.16
CA ILE A 105 16.18 20.54 -23.55
C ILE A 105 16.44 19.19 -22.89
N SER A 106 17.08 18.25 -23.59
CA SER A 106 17.45 16.93 -23.05
C SER A 106 18.18 17.00 -21.72
N THR A 107 19.07 17.97 -21.46
CA THR A 107 19.79 18.03 -20.17
C THR A 107 18.89 18.40 -19.00
N GLN A 108 18.03 19.42 -19.13
CA GLN A 108 17.13 19.84 -18.03
C GLN A 108 15.94 18.88 -17.90
N SER A 109 15.44 18.40 -19.03
CA SER A 109 14.50 17.29 -19.12
C SER A 109 15.03 16.03 -18.45
N LYS A 110 16.29 15.67 -18.70
CA LYS A 110 16.95 14.55 -18.03
C LYS A 110 17.10 14.81 -16.55
N ALA A 111 17.56 15.99 -16.14
CA ALA A 111 17.67 16.33 -14.72
C ALA A 111 16.31 16.25 -14.00
N LEU A 112 15.24 16.68 -14.65
CA LEU A 112 13.88 16.57 -14.14
C LEU A 112 13.41 15.11 -14.08
N ASN A 113 13.60 14.31 -15.13
CA ASN A 113 13.28 12.87 -15.11
C ASN A 113 14.07 12.16 -14.00
N ASP A 114 15.39 12.37 -13.95
CA ASP A 114 16.26 11.79 -12.93
C ASP A 114 15.74 12.16 -11.54
N LYS A 115 15.35 13.43 -11.32
CA LYS A 115 14.79 13.87 -10.04
C LYS A 115 13.43 13.26 -9.73
N LEU A 116 12.56 13.08 -10.72
CA LEU A 116 11.25 12.44 -10.55
C LEU A 116 11.36 10.93 -10.23
N THR A 117 12.39 10.25 -10.75
CA THR A 117 12.65 8.84 -10.42
C THR A 117 13.08 8.65 -8.97
N THR A 118 13.75 9.65 -8.38
CA THR A 118 14.33 9.57 -7.04
C THR A 118 13.60 10.41 -5.99
N VAL A 119 12.59 11.20 -6.36
CA VAL A 119 11.96 12.19 -5.46
C VAL A 119 11.54 11.61 -4.11
N ASP A 120 10.96 10.42 -4.10
CA ASP A 120 10.54 9.73 -2.88
C ASP A 120 11.70 9.34 -1.98
N THR A 121 12.78 8.89 -2.63
CA THR A 121 14.01 8.44 -2.01
C THR A 121 14.80 9.63 -1.48
N ASP A 122 14.78 10.76 -2.19
CA ASP A 122 15.43 12.00 -1.78
C ASP A 122 14.67 12.69 -0.65
N ILE A 123 13.33 12.74 -0.70
CA ILE A 123 12.49 13.15 0.43
C ILE A 123 12.83 12.29 1.66
N ALA A 124 12.83 10.97 1.50
CA ALA A 124 13.08 10.06 2.62
C ALA A 124 14.46 10.25 3.26
N LYS A 125 15.51 10.54 2.45
CA LYS A 125 16.86 10.88 2.96
C LYS A 125 16.87 12.16 3.79
N LEU A 126 16.06 13.15 3.41
CA LEU A 126 15.97 14.42 4.13
C LEU A 126 15.20 14.30 5.45
N ILE A 127 14.32 13.30 5.58
CA ILE A 127 13.53 13.08 6.79
C ILE A 127 14.39 12.39 7.87
N ASP A 128 14.78 11.14 7.63
CA ASP A 128 15.51 10.31 8.60
C ASP A 128 16.06 9.04 7.94
N PRO A 129 17.23 8.51 8.37
CA PRO A 129 17.80 7.28 7.80
C PRO A 129 16.88 6.05 7.86
N ASN A 130 16.03 5.90 8.87
CA ASN A 130 15.07 4.79 8.95
C ASN A 130 13.93 4.95 7.94
N VAL A 131 13.44 6.18 7.74
CA VAL A 131 12.45 6.48 6.69
C VAL A 131 13.04 6.17 5.31
N PHE A 132 14.28 6.58 5.05
CA PHE A 132 15.00 6.22 3.82
C PHE A 132 15.12 4.71 3.61
N ARG A 133 15.56 3.97 4.64
CA ARG A 133 15.70 2.50 4.56
C ARG A 133 14.36 1.82 4.31
N TYR A 134 13.29 2.27 4.96
CA TYR A 134 11.95 1.76 4.75
C TYR A 134 11.48 1.99 3.31
N ILE A 135 11.59 3.21 2.78
CA ILE A 135 11.18 3.51 1.39
C ILE A 135 12.00 2.69 0.39
N ALA A 136 13.31 2.53 0.61
CA ALA A 136 14.14 1.70 -0.25
C ALA A 136 13.70 0.22 -0.22
N ALA A 137 13.45 -0.34 0.96
CA ALA A 137 12.96 -1.71 1.11
C ALA A 137 11.57 -1.91 0.48
N TYR A 138 10.65 -0.96 0.72
CA TYR A 138 9.32 -0.94 0.13
C TYR A 138 9.36 -1.04 -1.40
N LYS A 139 10.22 -0.23 -2.03
CA LYS A 139 10.42 -0.24 -3.49
C LYS A 139 11.02 -1.56 -3.98
N ALA A 140 12.10 -2.03 -3.36
CA ALA A 140 12.77 -3.27 -3.75
C ALA A 140 11.82 -4.48 -3.72
N ASN A 141 10.93 -4.51 -2.73
CA ASN A 141 10.00 -5.60 -2.52
C ASN A 141 8.73 -5.52 -3.37
N ASN A 142 8.46 -4.41 -4.07
CA ASN A 142 7.25 -4.29 -4.91
C ASN A 142 7.21 -5.35 -6.00
N ASN A 143 8.36 -5.72 -6.57
CA ASN A 143 8.44 -6.80 -7.57
C ASN A 143 8.10 -8.17 -6.97
N ILE A 144 8.50 -8.42 -5.73
CA ILE A 144 8.18 -9.66 -5.01
C ILE A 144 6.67 -9.77 -4.79
N VAL A 145 6.03 -8.66 -4.40
CA VAL A 145 4.59 -8.58 -4.18
C VAL A 145 3.80 -8.71 -5.49
N ALA A 146 4.24 -8.01 -6.54
CA ALA A 146 3.63 -8.07 -7.87
C ALA A 146 3.73 -9.47 -8.49
N ALA A 147 4.84 -10.19 -8.29
CA ALA A 147 5.01 -11.55 -8.78
C ALA A 147 4.00 -12.56 -8.17
N LYS A 148 3.38 -12.22 -7.03
CA LYS A 148 2.36 -13.03 -6.36
C LYS A 148 0.93 -12.51 -6.56
N GLN A 149 0.76 -11.41 -7.30
CA GLN A 149 -0.52 -10.77 -7.54
C GLN A 149 -1.44 -11.68 -8.36
N ALA A 150 -2.62 -12.00 -7.82
CA ALA A 150 -3.64 -12.72 -8.56
C ALA A 150 -4.30 -11.82 -9.61
N LYS A 151 -4.80 -12.41 -10.70
CA LYS A 151 -5.50 -11.68 -11.76
C LYS A 151 -6.70 -10.94 -11.18
N GLY A 152 -6.73 -9.61 -11.34
CA GLY A 152 -7.81 -8.75 -10.85
C GLY A 152 -7.57 -8.13 -9.46
N MET A 153 -6.47 -8.45 -8.79
CA MET A 153 -5.99 -7.66 -7.65
C MET A 153 -5.07 -6.56 -8.15
N ASP A 154 -5.08 -5.39 -7.51
CA ASP A 154 -4.07 -4.35 -7.71
C ASP A 154 -2.92 -4.51 -6.68
N GLY A 155 -1.75 -3.94 -6.99
CA GLY A 155 -0.55 -4.06 -6.15
C GLY A 155 -0.71 -3.44 -4.75
N GLN A 156 -1.53 -2.40 -4.62
CA GLN A 156 -1.83 -1.77 -3.33
C GLN A 156 -2.65 -2.70 -2.44
N THR A 157 -3.66 -3.37 -3.00
CA THR A 157 -4.45 -4.38 -2.29
C THR A 157 -3.57 -5.54 -1.85
N CYS A 158 -2.68 -6.03 -2.72
CA CYS A 158 -1.68 -7.05 -2.37
C CYS A 158 -0.79 -6.62 -1.20
N ARG A 159 -0.25 -5.40 -1.24
CA ARG A 159 0.59 -4.83 -0.17
C ARG A 159 -0.15 -4.76 1.15
N SER A 160 -1.38 -4.25 1.12
CA SER A 160 -2.20 -4.12 2.31
C SER A 160 -2.51 -5.48 2.94
N ILE A 161 -2.89 -6.47 2.13
CA ILE A 161 -3.17 -7.82 2.63
C ILE A 161 -1.91 -8.45 3.25
N LEU A 162 -0.76 -8.29 2.60
CA LEU A 162 0.50 -8.87 3.08
C LEU A 162 0.93 -8.27 4.43
N LEU A 163 0.87 -6.94 4.58
CA LEU A 163 1.22 -6.29 5.84
C LEU A 163 0.22 -6.61 6.96
N GLN A 164 -1.09 -6.65 6.64
CA GLN A 164 -2.11 -7.12 7.57
C GLN A 164 -1.82 -8.55 8.04
N PHE A 165 -1.40 -9.43 7.13
CA PHE A 165 -1.09 -10.81 7.44
C PHE A 165 0.16 -10.94 8.33
N MET A 166 1.25 -10.23 8.02
CA MET A 166 2.45 -10.20 8.87
C MET A 166 2.14 -9.74 10.29
N ALA A 167 1.31 -8.71 10.42
CA ALA A 167 0.86 -8.24 11.72
C ALA A 167 -0.04 -9.22 12.46
N GLN A 168 -0.93 -9.92 11.74
CA GLN A 168 -1.74 -10.98 12.32
C GLN A 168 -0.87 -12.13 12.85
N ILE A 169 0.21 -12.47 12.15
CA ILE A 169 1.19 -13.45 12.60
C ILE A 169 1.85 -12.98 13.90
N GLU A 170 2.35 -11.74 13.96
CA GLU A 170 2.96 -11.16 15.18
C GLU A 170 1.97 -11.12 16.35
N MET A 171 0.71 -10.81 16.09
CA MET A 171 -0.33 -10.81 17.12
C MET A 171 -0.58 -12.21 17.66
N ALA A 172 -0.75 -13.19 16.77
CA ALA A 172 -1.18 -14.53 17.15
C ALA A 172 -0.06 -15.39 17.75
N SER A 173 1.17 -15.21 17.29
CA SER A 173 2.31 -16.06 17.68
C SER A 173 3.34 -15.35 18.55
N GLY A 174 3.28 -14.01 18.65
CA GLY A 174 4.29 -13.21 19.33
C GLY A 174 5.63 -13.10 18.60
N LYS A 175 5.73 -13.66 17.39
CA LYS A 175 6.95 -13.66 16.58
C LYS A 175 6.63 -13.56 15.09
N LEU A 176 7.46 -12.87 14.33
CA LEU A 176 7.43 -12.92 12.87
C LEU A 176 8.82 -13.26 12.34
N ASP A 177 8.96 -14.51 11.90
CA ASP A 177 10.13 -15.00 11.18
C ASP A 177 9.66 -15.83 9.96
N VAL A 178 10.60 -16.22 9.09
CA VAL A 178 10.28 -16.98 7.88
C VAL A 178 9.54 -18.29 8.20
N PRO A 179 9.96 -19.14 9.16
CA PRO A 179 9.23 -20.35 9.54
C PRO A 179 7.78 -20.08 9.97
N THR A 180 7.55 -19.12 10.87
CA THR A 180 6.21 -18.78 11.34
C THR A 180 5.37 -18.19 10.21
N PHE A 181 5.94 -17.33 9.37
CA PHE A 181 5.24 -16.81 8.19
C PHE A 181 4.77 -17.93 7.26
N LYS A 182 5.65 -18.89 6.93
CA LYS A 182 5.31 -20.05 6.11
C LYS A 182 4.26 -20.95 6.75
N GLN A 183 4.31 -21.12 8.08
CA GLN A 183 3.30 -21.87 8.82
C GLN A 183 1.89 -21.27 8.65
N TYR A 184 1.77 -19.94 8.76
CA TYR A 184 0.50 -19.27 8.56
C TYR A 184 0.09 -19.26 7.08
N ALA A 185 1.03 -19.12 6.14
CA ALA A 185 0.73 -19.20 4.71
C ALA A 185 0.18 -20.58 4.32
N ASN A 186 0.77 -21.65 4.89
CA ASN A 186 0.25 -23.02 4.75
C ASN A 186 -1.13 -23.16 5.36
N SER A 187 -1.39 -22.52 6.50
CA SER A 187 -2.72 -22.50 7.12
C SER A 187 -3.74 -21.79 6.23
N ALA A 188 -3.37 -20.66 5.59
CA ALA A 188 -4.21 -19.99 4.61
C ALA A 188 -4.53 -20.90 3.41
N ARG A 189 -3.55 -21.68 2.94
CA ARG A 189 -3.75 -22.68 1.88
C ARG A 189 -4.74 -23.78 2.30
N MET A 190 -4.57 -24.34 3.50
CA MET A 190 -5.48 -25.36 4.04
C MET A 190 -6.92 -24.85 4.14
N LEU A 191 -7.11 -23.60 4.56
CA LEU A 191 -8.42 -22.96 4.64
C LEU A 191 -9.02 -22.71 3.27
N PHE A 192 -8.21 -22.22 2.33
CA PHE A 192 -8.64 -21.94 0.97
C PHE A 192 -9.15 -23.21 0.27
N ASP A 193 -8.48 -24.35 0.51
CA ASP A 193 -8.86 -25.65 -0.05
C ASP A 193 -9.95 -26.38 0.76
N SER A 194 -10.32 -25.86 1.94
CA SER A 194 -11.30 -26.47 2.84
C SER A 194 -12.74 -26.27 2.35
N LYS A 195 -13.63 -27.23 2.63
CA LYS A 195 -15.06 -27.12 2.28
C LYS A 195 -15.82 -26.29 3.31
N GLU A 196 -15.34 -26.32 4.55
CA GLU A 196 -15.89 -25.64 5.73
C GLU A 196 -15.85 -24.11 5.58
N ILE A 197 -14.85 -23.57 4.87
CA ILE A 197 -14.71 -22.12 4.66
C ILE A 197 -15.90 -21.51 3.91
N LYS A 198 -16.62 -22.33 3.11
CA LYS A 198 -17.81 -21.87 2.39
C LYS A 198 -18.88 -21.35 3.34
N ALA A 199 -19.07 -21.99 4.49
CA ALA A 199 -20.07 -21.55 5.43
C ALA A 199 -19.68 -20.23 6.14
N VAL A 200 -18.38 -19.92 6.24
CA VAL A 200 -17.91 -18.58 6.65
C VAL A 200 -18.21 -17.54 5.56
N TYR A 201 -17.98 -17.89 4.30
CA TYR A 201 -18.36 -17.02 3.17
C TYR A 201 -19.86 -16.70 3.20
N ASP A 202 -20.71 -17.72 3.35
CA ASP A 202 -22.16 -17.56 3.41
C ASP A 202 -22.60 -16.69 4.61
N ALA A 203 -21.94 -16.83 5.77
CA ALA A 203 -22.19 -15.99 6.94
C ALA A 203 -21.81 -14.53 6.71
N LEU A 204 -20.66 -14.27 6.07
CA LEU A 204 -20.22 -12.91 5.72
C LEU A 204 -21.14 -12.27 4.68
N ASP A 205 -21.58 -13.03 3.67
CA ASP A 205 -22.48 -12.51 2.64
C ASP A 205 -23.89 -12.24 3.20
N THR A 206 -24.38 -13.12 4.09
CA THR A 206 -25.64 -12.90 4.81
C THR A 206 -25.58 -11.63 5.64
N LEU A 207 -24.51 -11.42 6.42
CA LEU A 207 -24.31 -10.18 7.16
C LEU A 207 -24.25 -8.96 6.22
N ASN A 208 -23.58 -9.08 5.08
CA ASN A 208 -23.49 -7.99 4.12
C ASN A 208 -24.87 -7.58 3.54
N MET A 209 -25.75 -8.54 3.29
CA MET A 209 -27.11 -8.30 2.80
C MET A 209 -28.09 -7.88 3.91
N SER A 210 -27.73 -8.11 5.17
CA SER A 210 -28.55 -7.75 6.33
C SER A 210 -28.52 -6.24 6.65
N PRO A 211 -29.43 -5.78 7.52
CA PRO A 211 -29.36 -4.45 8.16
C PRO A 211 -28.10 -4.23 9.02
N LYS A 212 -27.31 -5.28 9.30
CA LYS A 212 -26.13 -5.25 10.17
C LYS A 212 -26.50 -4.80 11.58
N SER A 213 -27.61 -5.34 12.10
CA SER A 213 -28.01 -5.22 13.49
C SER A 213 -27.02 -5.96 14.41
N ASP A 214 -27.12 -5.75 15.72
CA ASP A 214 -26.25 -6.45 16.68
C ASP A 214 -26.50 -7.97 16.67
N ASP A 215 -27.74 -8.39 16.36
CA ASP A 215 -28.11 -9.80 16.17
C ASP A 215 -27.49 -10.38 14.89
N ASP A 216 -27.50 -9.64 13.78
CA ASP A 216 -26.85 -10.08 12.53
C ASP A 216 -25.35 -10.28 12.73
N LEU A 217 -24.71 -9.35 13.46
CA LEU A 217 -23.30 -9.43 13.80
C LEU A 217 -23.01 -10.63 14.70
N LYS A 218 -23.82 -10.84 15.74
CA LYS A 218 -23.69 -11.99 16.64
C LYS A 218 -23.83 -13.31 15.89
N ASN A 219 -24.83 -13.43 15.03
CA ASN A 219 -25.07 -14.64 14.23
C ASN A 219 -23.90 -14.94 13.28
N CYS A 220 -23.31 -13.91 12.66
CA CYS A 220 -22.12 -14.07 11.82
C CYS A 220 -20.92 -14.56 12.64
N ILE A 221 -20.66 -13.94 13.80
CA ILE A 221 -19.56 -14.32 14.71
C ILE A 221 -19.74 -15.74 15.23
N ASP A 222 -20.93 -16.11 15.66
CA ASP A 222 -21.22 -17.44 16.20
C ASP A 222 -21.09 -18.52 15.11
N SER A 223 -21.44 -18.19 13.86
CA SER A 223 -21.15 -19.06 12.71
C SER A 223 -19.64 -19.30 12.58
N ILE A 224 -18.81 -18.24 12.62
CA ILE A 224 -17.35 -18.36 12.49
C ILE A 224 -16.74 -19.15 13.67
N LYS A 225 -17.32 -19.06 14.88
CA LYS A 225 -16.91 -19.84 16.06
C LYS A 225 -17.18 -21.34 15.94
N GLY A 226 -18.27 -21.71 15.29
CA GLY A 226 -18.71 -23.11 15.18
C GLY A 226 -17.78 -23.99 14.34
N PHE A 227 -16.84 -23.41 13.58
CA PHE A 227 -15.94 -24.17 12.71
C PHE A 227 -14.68 -24.65 13.42
N THR A 228 -14.35 -25.91 13.16
CA THR A 228 -13.10 -26.55 13.56
C THR A 228 -12.25 -26.77 12.31
N PHE A 229 -11.61 -25.71 11.82
CA PHE A 229 -10.58 -25.86 10.79
C PHE A 229 -9.42 -26.71 11.34
N GLY A 230 -8.73 -27.48 10.50
CA GLY A 230 -7.74 -28.50 10.86
C GLY A 230 -6.46 -28.01 11.57
N GLY A 231 -6.59 -27.25 12.66
CA GLY A 231 -5.53 -26.67 13.47
C GLY A 231 -5.93 -25.31 14.05
N SER A 232 -5.35 -24.93 15.20
CA SER A 232 -5.59 -23.63 15.84
C SER A 232 -5.18 -22.45 14.94
N THR A 233 -4.08 -22.56 14.20
CA THR A 233 -3.58 -21.51 13.28
C THR A 233 -4.57 -21.18 12.15
N ALA A 234 -5.17 -22.21 11.54
CA ALA A 234 -6.16 -22.04 10.48
C ALA A 234 -7.40 -21.31 11.02
N LEU A 235 -7.89 -21.73 12.18
CA LEU A 235 -9.00 -21.05 12.84
C LEU A 235 -8.66 -19.59 13.15
N THR A 236 -7.45 -19.30 13.65
CA THR A 236 -6.99 -17.93 13.90
C THR A 236 -7.03 -17.05 12.64
N ILE A 237 -6.55 -17.55 11.49
CA ILE A 237 -6.55 -16.78 10.23
C ILE A 237 -7.98 -16.43 9.80
N VAL A 238 -8.92 -17.39 9.86
CA VAL A 238 -10.32 -17.14 9.49
C VAL A 238 -10.94 -16.08 10.39
N ARG A 239 -10.69 -16.16 11.70
CA ARG A 239 -11.25 -15.21 12.67
C ARG A 239 -10.77 -13.79 12.39
N TYR A 240 -9.47 -13.58 12.22
CA TYR A 240 -8.92 -12.26 11.90
C TYR A 240 -9.36 -11.74 10.54
N GLY A 241 -9.28 -12.56 9.49
CA GLY A 241 -9.69 -12.17 8.14
C GLY A 241 -11.16 -11.74 8.09
N SER A 242 -12.06 -12.49 8.73
CA SER A 242 -13.48 -12.15 8.81
C SER A 242 -13.73 -10.85 9.57
N ILE A 243 -13.05 -10.61 10.70
CA ILE A 243 -13.18 -9.36 11.46
C ILE A 243 -12.66 -8.17 10.64
N ALA A 244 -11.52 -8.34 9.96
CA ALA A 244 -10.94 -7.33 9.07
C ALA A 244 -11.96 -6.86 8.02
N ILE A 245 -12.62 -7.82 7.39
CA ILE A 245 -13.64 -7.58 6.37
C ILE A 245 -14.89 -6.91 6.95
N MET A 246 -15.36 -7.34 8.12
CA MET A 246 -16.52 -6.73 8.79
C MET A 246 -16.30 -5.25 9.10
N ALA A 247 -15.16 -4.86 9.67
CA ALA A 247 -14.98 -3.43 10.00
C ALA A 247 -14.65 -2.58 8.77
N ASN A 248 -13.74 -3.03 7.90
CA ASN A 248 -13.25 -2.19 6.81
C ASN A 248 -14.16 -2.19 5.59
N ARG A 249 -14.68 -3.34 5.18
CA ARG A 249 -15.44 -3.47 3.92
C ARG A 249 -16.94 -3.36 4.13
N MET A 250 -17.47 -3.92 5.22
CA MET A 250 -18.90 -3.76 5.56
C MET A 250 -19.21 -2.45 6.32
N LYS A 251 -18.18 -1.63 6.59
CA LYS A 251 -18.27 -0.37 7.37
C LYS A 251 -18.96 -0.56 8.73
N VAL A 252 -18.82 -1.74 9.33
CA VAL A 252 -19.35 -1.97 10.67
C VAL A 252 -18.49 -1.16 11.64
N ALA A 253 -19.12 -0.22 12.34
CA ALA A 253 -18.41 0.62 13.29
C ALA A 253 -17.61 -0.24 14.26
N THR A 254 -16.31 -0.01 14.32
CA THR A 254 -15.35 -0.76 15.14
C THR A 254 -15.77 -0.79 16.62
N ARG A 255 -16.47 0.24 17.11
CA ARG A 255 -17.08 0.29 18.44
C ARG A 255 -18.20 -0.73 18.64
N ARG A 256 -19.02 -1.02 17.63
CA ARG A 256 -20.08 -2.06 17.67
C ARG A 256 -19.45 -3.45 17.74
N LEU A 257 -18.42 -3.71 16.92
CA LEU A 257 -17.65 -4.96 17.04
C LEU A 257 -16.99 -5.08 18.42
N ALA A 258 -16.40 -4.00 18.94
CA ALA A 258 -15.80 -3.98 20.27
C ALA A 258 -16.81 -4.14 21.42
N GLN A 259 -18.10 -3.92 21.22
CA GLN A 259 -19.11 -4.15 22.27
C GLN A 259 -19.34 -5.64 22.53
N HIS A 260 -19.16 -6.49 21.52
CA HIS A 260 -19.20 -7.94 21.68
C HIS A 260 -17.92 -8.41 22.42
N ASN A 261 -17.99 -8.53 23.76
CA ASN A 261 -16.94 -9.08 24.64
C ASN A 261 -16.30 -10.36 24.09
N GLU A 262 -17.13 -11.18 23.46
CA GLU A 262 -16.76 -12.46 22.87
C GLU A 262 -15.80 -12.32 21.66
N ILE A 263 -15.74 -11.18 20.95
CA ILE A 263 -14.78 -11.02 19.83
C ILE A 263 -13.34 -10.97 20.36
N ALA A 264 -13.09 -10.32 21.51
CA ALA A 264 -11.74 -10.23 22.07
C ALA A 264 -11.19 -11.58 22.56
N GLU A 265 -12.04 -12.37 23.23
CA GLU A 265 -11.71 -13.76 23.59
C GLU A 265 -11.58 -14.64 22.34
N PHE A 266 -12.40 -14.41 21.33
CA PHE A 266 -12.44 -15.16 20.08
C PHE A 266 -11.17 -15.01 19.21
N VAL A 267 -10.58 -13.81 19.13
CA VAL A 267 -9.28 -13.60 18.48
C VAL A 267 -8.09 -13.75 19.43
N GLY A 268 -8.28 -14.20 20.67
CA GLY A 268 -7.19 -14.43 21.63
C GLY A 268 -6.38 -13.18 21.97
N ALA A 269 -6.96 -11.99 21.78
CA ALA A 269 -6.30 -10.73 22.05
C ALA A 269 -6.71 -10.25 23.43
N GLU A 270 -5.80 -10.36 24.40
CA GLU A 270 -5.95 -9.67 25.68
C GLU A 270 -6.19 -8.17 25.39
N THR A 271 -7.36 -7.71 25.83
CA THR A 271 -7.97 -6.41 25.61
C THR A 271 -8.49 -6.11 24.19
N LYS A 272 -9.81 -5.90 24.12
CA LYS A 272 -10.61 -5.43 22.97
C LYS A 272 -10.03 -4.31 22.11
N THR A 273 -8.95 -3.63 22.51
CA THR A 273 -8.46 -2.42 21.83
C THR A 273 -7.35 -2.67 20.81
N SER A 274 -6.57 -3.74 20.91
CA SER A 274 -5.38 -3.94 20.06
C SER A 274 -5.72 -4.31 18.61
N VAL A 275 -6.55 -5.34 18.40
CA VAL A 275 -6.95 -5.82 17.06
C VAL A 275 -7.62 -4.72 16.24
N PHE A 276 -8.51 -3.96 16.87
CA PHE A 276 -9.25 -2.88 16.20
C PHE A 276 -8.39 -1.65 15.91
N LYS A 277 -7.45 -1.29 16.80
CA LYS A 277 -6.45 -0.24 16.51
C LYS A 277 -5.54 -0.64 15.36
N MET A 278 -5.16 -1.91 15.29
CA MET A 278 -4.35 -2.43 14.20
C MET A 278 -5.10 -2.38 12.87
N MET A 279 -6.39 -2.70 12.85
CA MET A 279 -7.20 -2.54 11.64
C MET A 279 -7.35 -1.08 11.18
N ASP A 280 -7.49 -0.14 12.11
CA ASP A 280 -7.49 1.30 11.83
C ASP A 280 -6.13 1.75 11.24
N CYS A 281 -5.02 1.27 11.80
CA CYS A 281 -3.67 1.46 11.24
C CYS A 281 -3.60 1.03 9.76
N TRP A 282 -4.09 -0.16 9.43
CA TRP A 282 -4.06 -0.66 8.06
C TRP A 282 -4.97 0.14 7.11
N GLY A 283 -6.10 0.64 7.61
CA GLY A 283 -6.95 1.57 6.87
C GLY A 283 -6.23 2.89 6.53
N LYS A 284 -5.48 3.45 7.49
CA LYS A 284 -4.68 4.67 7.30
C LYS A 284 -3.52 4.45 6.32
N PHE A 285 -2.83 3.33 6.46
CA PHE A 285 -1.79 2.93 5.51
C PHE A 285 -2.34 2.81 4.08
N PHE A 286 -3.52 2.19 3.93
CA PHE A 286 -4.19 2.06 2.64
C PHE A 286 -4.57 3.42 2.05
N ALA A 287 -5.08 4.33 2.88
CA ALA A 287 -5.40 5.69 2.44
C ALA A 287 -4.14 6.41 1.93
N GLY A 288 -3.01 6.29 2.63
CA GLY A 288 -1.73 6.87 2.19
C GLY A 288 -1.25 6.33 0.83
N ILE A 289 -1.33 5.01 0.60
CA ILE A 289 -0.95 4.42 -0.70
C ILE A 289 -1.94 4.78 -1.81
N ALA A 290 -3.24 4.85 -1.52
CA ALA A 290 -4.27 5.17 -2.52
C ALA A 290 -4.02 6.54 -3.16
N VAL A 291 -3.49 7.47 -2.37
CA VAL A 291 -3.16 8.81 -2.82
C VAL A 291 -2.00 8.81 -3.81
N ILE A 292 -1.04 7.88 -3.71
CA ILE A 292 0.03 7.70 -4.72
C ILE A 292 -0.52 7.13 -6.03
N ALA A 293 -1.51 6.23 -5.99
CA ALA A 293 -2.17 5.79 -7.22
C ALA A 293 -2.81 6.97 -7.97
N SER A 294 -3.35 7.96 -7.25
CA SER A 294 -3.89 9.18 -7.86
C SER A 294 -2.85 10.09 -8.53
N VAL A 295 -1.57 9.98 -8.13
CA VAL A 295 -0.44 10.64 -8.80
C VAL A 295 -0.18 9.97 -10.15
N ALA A 296 -0.22 8.64 -10.21
CA ALA A 296 -0.06 7.90 -11.46
C ALA A 296 -1.11 8.33 -12.50
N ASP A 297 -2.37 8.42 -12.09
CA ASP A 297 -3.46 8.88 -12.95
C ASP A 297 -3.25 10.33 -13.42
N ALA A 298 -2.80 11.23 -12.53
CA ALA A 298 -2.51 12.62 -12.89
C ALA A 298 -1.41 12.70 -13.96
N VAL A 299 -0.36 11.89 -13.83
CA VAL A 299 0.76 11.84 -14.79
C VAL A 299 0.30 11.26 -16.12
N LEU A 300 -0.48 10.19 -16.14
CA LEU A 300 -1.06 9.64 -17.38
C LEU A 300 -1.93 10.68 -18.09
N GLN A 301 -2.74 11.45 -17.35
CA GLN A 301 -3.53 12.54 -17.92
C GLN A 301 -2.68 13.70 -18.47
N ILE A 302 -1.48 13.93 -17.93
CA ILE A 302 -0.53 14.91 -18.48
C ILE A 302 0.11 14.34 -19.76
N LEU A 303 0.44 13.05 -19.78
CA LEU A 303 0.99 12.36 -20.95
C LEU A 303 0.04 12.33 -22.15
N ASP A 304 -1.27 12.21 -21.90
CA ASP A 304 -2.29 12.23 -22.95
C ASP A 304 -2.45 13.61 -23.63
N ILE A 305 -1.80 14.65 -23.12
CA ILE A 305 -1.82 15.99 -23.73
C ILE A 305 -0.89 15.99 -24.96
N VAL A 306 -1.48 16.18 -26.13
CA VAL A 306 -0.77 16.23 -27.42
C VAL A 306 0.11 17.48 -27.54
N GLU A 307 -0.33 18.62 -27.00
CA GLU A 307 0.40 19.88 -27.07
C GLU A 307 1.45 19.99 -25.96
N VAL A 308 2.73 20.00 -26.35
CA VAL A 308 3.88 19.97 -25.42
C VAL A 308 3.91 21.13 -24.44
N VAL A 309 3.51 22.31 -24.92
CA VAL A 309 3.46 23.52 -24.08
C VAL A 309 2.39 23.39 -23.00
N GLU A 310 1.21 22.90 -23.36
CA GLU A 310 0.14 22.65 -22.39
C GLU A 310 0.49 21.48 -21.45
N GLN A 311 1.18 20.46 -21.95
CA GLN A 311 1.71 19.36 -21.14
C GLN A 311 2.68 19.88 -20.07
N THR A 312 3.65 20.72 -20.45
CA THR A 312 4.65 21.26 -19.51
C THR A 312 4.06 22.27 -18.53
N LYS A 313 3.07 23.08 -18.93
CA LYS A 313 2.31 23.94 -18.01
C LYS A 313 1.56 23.11 -16.96
N LYS A 314 0.78 22.12 -17.41
CA LYS A 314 0.01 21.27 -16.50
C LYS A 314 0.91 20.47 -15.55
N MET A 315 2.10 20.05 -16.00
CA MET A 315 3.09 19.41 -15.12
C MET A 315 3.55 20.34 -14.00
N VAL A 316 3.87 21.60 -14.30
CA VAL A 316 4.24 22.59 -13.27
C VAL A 316 3.10 22.75 -12.25
N ASP A 317 1.87 22.91 -12.74
CA ASP A 317 0.70 23.11 -11.88
C ASP A 317 0.41 21.89 -10.99
N GLU A 318 0.49 20.68 -11.55
CA GLU A 318 0.23 19.43 -10.82
C GLU A 318 1.37 19.11 -9.83
N LEU A 319 2.63 19.43 -10.19
CA LEU A 319 3.77 19.34 -9.28
C LEU A 319 3.63 20.28 -8.09
N ASP A 320 3.23 21.54 -8.29
CA ASP A 320 3.05 22.48 -7.17
C ASP A 320 1.73 22.23 -6.39
N GLY A 321 0.77 21.56 -7.01
CA GLY A 321 -0.55 21.27 -6.44
C GLY A 321 -0.74 19.83 -5.96
N LYS A 322 -1.45 19.05 -6.77
CA LYS A 322 -1.98 17.73 -6.38
C LYS A 322 -0.88 16.73 -6.08
N ILE A 323 0.17 16.67 -6.90
CA ILE A 323 1.25 15.69 -6.74
C ILE A 323 2.01 15.94 -5.43
N LYS A 324 2.38 17.19 -5.14
CA LYS A 324 3.00 17.57 -3.85
C LYS A 324 2.13 17.21 -2.66
N THR A 325 0.84 17.51 -2.74
CA THR A 325 -0.14 17.15 -1.71
C THR A 325 -0.19 15.62 -1.51
N SER A 326 -0.19 14.87 -2.60
CA SER A 326 -0.21 13.40 -2.53
C SER A 326 1.02 12.81 -1.84
N TYR A 327 2.19 13.40 -2.03
CA TYR A 327 3.39 13.00 -1.31
C TYR A 327 3.30 13.33 0.18
N LYS A 328 2.71 14.47 0.56
CA LYS A 328 2.44 14.79 1.98
C LYS A 328 1.51 13.76 2.61
N ASP A 329 0.42 13.44 1.94
CA ASP A 329 -0.55 12.45 2.42
C ASP A 329 0.05 11.05 2.53
N PHE A 330 0.93 10.67 1.61
CA PHE A 330 1.62 9.39 1.66
C PHE A 330 2.57 9.27 2.87
N PHE A 331 3.50 10.22 3.02
CA PHE A 331 4.47 10.17 4.13
C PHE A 331 3.77 10.34 5.50
N ASN A 332 2.79 11.23 5.60
CA ASN A 332 1.98 11.36 6.81
C ASN A 332 1.12 10.12 7.06
N GLY A 333 0.59 9.48 6.01
CA GLY A 333 -0.16 8.22 6.11
C GLY A 333 0.70 7.07 6.65
N ILE A 334 1.94 6.94 6.17
CA ILE A 334 2.90 5.95 6.68
C ILE A 334 3.23 6.22 8.15
N LYS A 335 3.52 7.48 8.49
CA LYS A 335 3.80 7.90 9.87
C LYS A 335 2.66 7.54 10.82
N GLU A 336 1.44 7.96 10.47
CA GLU A 336 0.26 7.70 11.28
C GLU A 336 -0.02 6.21 11.40
N ALA A 337 0.16 5.44 10.32
CA ALA A 337 0.04 3.99 10.37
C ALA A 337 1.08 3.36 11.29
N ALA A 338 2.37 3.70 11.15
CA ALA A 338 3.44 3.15 12.00
C ALA A 338 3.23 3.49 13.49
N LYS A 339 2.80 4.71 13.79
CA LYS A 339 2.44 5.13 15.15
C LYS A 339 1.27 4.31 15.71
N HIS A 340 0.17 4.21 14.96
CA HIS A 340 -1.00 3.43 15.36
C HIS A 340 -0.68 1.93 15.49
N TYR A 341 0.20 1.41 14.65
CA TYR A 341 0.71 0.04 14.75
C TYR A 341 1.40 -0.18 16.09
N ASN A 342 2.38 0.66 16.41
CA ASN A 342 3.12 0.60 17.66
C ASN A 342 2.17 0.69 18.86
N GLU A 343 1.25 1.65 18.88
CA GLU A 343 0.24 1.75 19.95
C GLU A 343 -0.64 0.50 20.10
N ALA A 344 -0.88 -0.23 19.01
CA ALA A 344 -1.65 -1.47 19.03
C ALA A 344 -0.86 -2.65 19.61
N ILE A 345 0.46 -2.68 19.42
CA ILE A 345 1.34 -3.78 19.87
C ILE A 345 2.00 -3.53 21.24
N THR A 346 2.28 -2.27 21.65
CA THR A 346 2.95 -1.94 22.93
C THR A 346 2.11 -2.29 24.16
N LYS A 347 0.79 -2.50 24.04
CA LYS A 347 -0.05 -3.01 25.13
C LYS A 347 0.19 -4.48 25.48
N LYS A 348 1.02 -5.22 24.75
CA LYS A 348 1.41 -6.60 25.09
C LYS A 348 2.44 -6.72 26.22
N THR A 349 3.07 -5.62 26.64
CA THR A 349 4.17 -5.61 27.63
C THR A 349 3.84 -4.91 28.94
N GLY A 350 2.55 -4.65 29.21
CA GLY A 350 2.08 -3.98 30.44
C GLY A 350 1.42 -4.92 31.42
#